data_AF-A0A3D3FS45-F1
#
_entry.id   AF-A0A3D3FS45-F1
#
_cell.length_a   1.000
_cell.length_b   1.000
_cell.length_c   1.000
_cell.angle_alpha   90.00
_cell.angle_beta   90.00
_cell.angle_gamma   90.00
#
_symmetry.space_group_name_H-M   'P 1'
#
loop_
_entity.id
_entity.type
_entity.pdbx_description
1 polymer ?
#
loop_
_entity_poly.entity_id
_entity_poly.type
_entity_poly.pdbx_seq_one_letter_code
_entity_poly.pdbx_strand_id
1 'polypeptide(L)'
;MNRLGRTEAIRQARSLARSFRSFVPELSSWDETISLGSKTQLGSSYEDPNIGARFYPKGGVPDVDSLESDLLRIISIYERCKEMPLPEQSGLEISVAPVHLALPKPFLLLAGLSGSGKTKWVRERKHAELNNFELIPVRPDWHEPSDLLGYISRISGHAVFIPTRFLDFLVVAWRDAWEAQPSLNPVRDSLPAMIPHWLCLDEMNLAPVEQYFADYLSILELREWNNSRYSCPPLLRFEKGTDEAIRIALGIEPTDPMWTAFVADHGIPLPPNLVVVGTVNMDETTHGFSRKVLDRALTIEFDEVDFGIFGGTPSGSHADAVPWTGLLAATSSDDVEIDPETRTAVLGMLERWNGILDGTPFRIAYRTINEGLLIASSLADRPLAERLDWIAMTKLLPRLEGDEDKLGMDRDGREASYLDDVVADWTNRLGPYWESSRAKRKLDFMRSRLKRSGYTSFWP
;
A
#
# COMPACT_ATOMS: atom_id res chain seq x y z
N MET A 1 -1.07 -33.59 13.12
CA MET A 1 -1.47 -32.55 14.10
C MET A 1 -0.30 -31.94 14.90
N ASN A 2 0.97 -31.97 14.42
CA ASN A 2 2.11 -31.32 15.10
C ASN A 2 2.76 -30.16 14.29
N ARG A 3 2.07 -29.61 13.29
CA ARG A 3 2.55 -28.46 12.47
C ARG A 3 1.68 -27.20 12.55
N LEU A 4 0.52 -27.27 13.20
CA LEU A 4 -0.46 -26.17 13.27
C LEU A 4 -0.89 -25.99 14.73
N GLY A 5 -0.97 -24.75 15.20
CA GLY A 5 -1.53 -24.46 16.52
C GLY A 5 -2.99 -24.90 16.62
N ARG A 6 -3.48 -25.23 17.84
CA ARG A 6 -4.84 -25.76 18.07
C ARG A 6 -5.94 -24.94 17.38
N THR A 7 -5.83 -23.61 17.41
CA THR A 7 -6.78 -22.69 16.78
C THR A 7 -6.78 -22.80 15.25
N GLU A 8 -5.61 -23.01 14.65
CA GLU A 8 -5.45 -23.14 13.20
C GLU A 8 -5.95 -24.50 12.71
N ALA A 9 -5.66 -25.57 13.47
CA ALA A 9 -6.16 -26.90 13.18
C ALA A 9 -7.70 -26.96 13.21
N ILE A 10 -8.34 -26.28 14.17
CA ILE A 10 -9.80 -26.17 14.25
C ILE A 10 -10.36 -25.36 13.07
N ARG A 11 -9.71 -24.24 12.70
CA ARG A 11 -10.12 -23.43 11.55
C ARG A 11 -10.07 -24.24 10.25
N GLN A 12 -9.00 -24.99 10.03
CA GLN A 12 -8.85 -25.85 8.87
C GLN A 12 -9.88 -26.97 8.85
N ALA A 13 -10.13 -27.64 9.99
CA ALA A 13 -11.14 -28.70 10.08
C ALA A 13 -12.54 -28.18 9.68
N ARG A 14 -12.93 -26.99 10.17
CA ARG A 14 -14.21 -26.35 9.81
C ARG A 14 -14.28 -25.94 8.34
N SER A 15 -13.18 -25.41 7.79
CA SER A 15 -13.11 -25.03 6.38
C SER A 15 -13.29 -26.25 5.46
N LEU A 16 -12.57 -27.34 5.77
CA LEU A 16 -12.66 -28.60 5.05
C LEU A 16 -14.08 -29.19 5.14
N ALA A 17 -14.69 -29.15 6.33
CA ALA A 17 -16.05 -29.66 6.53
C ALA A 17 -17.10 -28.89 5.70
N ARG A 18 -17.01 -27.55 5.64
CA ARG A 18 -17.87 -26.71 4.79
C ARG A 18 -17.68 -26.99 3.30
N SER A 19 -16.43 -27.17 2.88
CA SER A 19 -16.09 -27.49 1.49
C SER A 19 -16.73 -28.82 1.08
N PHE A 20 -16.52 -29.90 1.84
CA PHE A 20 -17.16 -31.20 1.58
C PHE A 20 -18.68 -31.12 1.54
N ARG A 21 -19.30 -30.36 2.44
CA ARG A 21 -20.75 -30.18 2.47
C ARG A 21 -21.29 -29.50 1.20
N SER A 22 -20.54 -28.57 0.61
CA SER A 22 -20.93 -27.92 -0.66
C SER A 22 -21.01 -28.89 -1.84
N PHE A 23 -20.28 -30.01 -1.78
CA PHE A 23 -20.27 -31.04 -2.82
C PHE A 23 -21.30 -32.17 -2.58
N VAL A 24 -22.02 -32.15 -1.45
CA VAL A 24 -23.01 -33.17 -1.08
C VAL A 24 -24.38 -32.52 -0.87
N PRO A 25 -25.15 -32.29 -1.95
CA PRO A 25 -26.46 -31.63 -1.89
C PRO A 25 -27.44 -32.28 -0.91
N GLU A 26 -27.31 -33.59 -0.66
CA GLU A 26 -28.17 -34.34 0.26
C GLU A 26 -28.06 -33.87 1.72
N LEU A 27 -26.93 -33.26 2.10
CA LEU A 27 -26.70 -32.72 3.44
C LEU A 27 -27.34 -31.35 3.66
N SER A 28 -27.86 -30.69 2.62
CA SER A 28 -28.53 -29.38 2.73
C SER A 28 -29.71 -29.36 3.71
N SER A 29 -30.35 -30.52 3.91
CA SER A 29 -31.47 -30.72 4.83
C SER A 29 -31.06 -31.22 6.23
N TRP A 30 -29.76 -31.41 6.46
CA TRP A 30 -29.18 -31.94 7.69
C TRP A 30 -28.52 -30.83 8.50
N ASP A 31 -28.36 -31.00 9.80
CA ASP A 31 -27.78 -29.97 10.66
C ASP A 31 -26.26 -29.84 10.47
N GLU A 32 -25.77 -28.60 10.56
CA GLU A 32 -24.37 -28.23 10.33
C GLU A 32 -23.50 -28.34 11.58
N THR A 33 -24.12 -28.34 12.76
CA THR A 33 -23.42 -28.29 14.03
C THR A 33 -23.87 -29.44 14.89
N ILE A 34 -22.91 -30.07 15.57
CA ILE A 34 -23.20 -31.05 16.61
C ILE A 34 -22.71 -30.51 17.95
N SER A 35 -23.52 -30.72 18.98
CA SER A 35 -23.12 -30.50 20.36
C SER A 35 -23.19 -31.85 21.07
N LEU A 36 -22.05 -32.54 21.14
CA LEU A 36 -21.93 -33.86 21.76
C LEU A 36 -21.90 -33.76 23.28
N GLY A 37 -21.63 -32.55 23.84
CA GLY A 37 -21.53 -32.33 25.28
C GLY A 37 -20.41 -33.14 25.93
N SER A 38 -19.44 -33.63 25.14
CA SER A 38 -18.38 -34.50 25.62
C SER A 38 -17.41 -33.75 26.53
N LYS A 39 -17.09 -34.34 27.67
CA LYS A 39 -16.05 -33.82 28.60
C LYS A 39 -14.64 -34.30 28.25
N THR A 40 -14.50 -35.19 27.25
CA THR A 40 -13.19 -35.72 26.82
C THR A 40 -12.70 -34.97 25.59
N GLN A 41 -11.38 -34.70 25.54
CA GLN A 41 -10.75 -34.01 24.39
C GLN A 41 -11.01 -34.74 23.07
N LEU A 42 -10.96 -36.07 23.07
CA LEU A 42 -11.24 -36.88 21.88
C LEU A 42 -12.70 -36.72 21.45
N GLY A 43 -13.66 -36.79 22.37
CA GLY A 43 -15.09 -36.64 22.04
C GLY A 43 -15.43 -35.25 21.51
N SER A 44 -14.85 -34.18 22.07
CA SER A 44 -15.04 -32.82 21.55
C SER A 44 -14.38 -32.59 20.19
N SER A 45 -13.33 -33.36 19.86
CA SER A 45 -12.59 -33.17 18.59
C SER A 45 -13.38 -33.61 17.35
N TYR A 46 -14.48 -34.35 17.51
CA TYR A 46 -15.36 -34.75 16.42
C TYR A 46 -16.38 -33.66 16.03
N GLU A 47 -16.56 -32.62 16.83
CA GLU A 47 -17.55 -31.56 16.55
C GLU A 47 -17.13 -30.66 15.38
N ASP A 48 -15.86 -30.25 15.34
CA ASP A 48 -15.32 -29.33 14.33
C ASP A 48 -15.19 -29.90 12.89
N PRO A 49 -14.79 -31.18 12.68
CA PRO A 49 -14.70 -31.77 11.34
C PRO A 49 -16.01 -32.40 10.84
N ASN A 50 -17.11 -32.34 11.59
CA ASN A 50 -18.37 -32.97 11.20
C ASN A 50 -19.02 -32.26 10.00
N ILE A 51 -19.38 -33.01 8.95
CA ILE A 51 -19.96 -32.45 7.71
C ILE A 51 -21.51 -32.43 7.71
N GLY A 52 -22.14 -33.20 8.59
CA GLY A 52 -23.59 -33.21 8.76
C GLY A 52 -24.02 -34.13 9.89
N ALA A 53 -25.14 -33.80 10.52
CA ALA A 53 -25.78 -34.63 11.54
C ALA A 53 -27.30 -34.55 11.43
N ARG A 54 -27.99 -35.57 11.97
CA ARG A 54 -29.44 -35.59 12.03
C ARG A 54 -29.89 -35.67 13.48
N PHE A 55 -30.68 -34.69 13.91
CA PHE A 55 -31.22 -34.64 15.25
C PHE A 55 -32.63 -35.22 15.30
N TYR A 56 -32.87 -36.06 16.31
CA TYR A 56 -34.21 -36.50 16.66
C TYR A 56 -34.62 -35.84 17.97
N PRO A 57 -35.74 -35.10 17.99
CA PRO A 57 -36.20 -34.47 19.22
C PRO A 57 -36.56 -35.54 20.26
N LYS A 58 -36.43 -35.18 21.54
CA LYS A 58 -36.73 -36.09 22.66
C LYS A 58 -38.18 -36.57 22.57
N GLY A 59 -38.37 -37.89 22.41
CA GLY A 59 -39.68 -38.52 22.23
C GLY A 59 -40.18 -38.61 20.78
N GLY A 60 -39.43 -38.06 19.82
CA GLY A 60 -39.68 -38.16 18.37
C GLY A 60 -38.64 -39.00 17.64
N VAL A 61 -38.15 -40.07 18.30
CA VAL A 61 -37.25 -41.04 17.67
C VAL A 61 -38.08 -41.86 16.68
N PRO A 62 -37.69 -41.94 15.40
CA PRO A 62 -38.44 -42.68 14.40
C PRO A 62 -38.32 -44.19 14.63
N ASP A 63 -39.07 -44.97 13.85
CA ASP A 63 -39.00 -46.44 13.89
C ASP A 63 -37.60 -46.96 13.51
N VAL A 64 -37.34 -48.23 13.82
CA VAL A 64 -36.03 -48.86 13.63
C VAL A 64 -35.61 -48.85 12.16
N ASP A 65 -36.54 -49.06 11.23
CA ASP A 65 -36.22 -49.11 9.79
C ASP A 65 -35.80 -47.72 9.29
N SER A 66 -36.48 -46.66 9.76
CA SER A 66 -36.11 -45.27 9.49
C SER A 66 -34.73 -44.89 10.05
N LEU A 67 -34.42 -45.33 11.28
CA LEU A 67 -33.10 -45.09 11.89
C LEU A 67 -31.98 -45.80 11.13
N GLU A 68 -32.22 -47.05 10.72
CA GLU A 68 -31.26 -47.83 9.95
C GLU A 68 -31.03 -47.20 8.57
N SER A 69 -32.09 -46.74 7.91
CA SER A 69 -32.00 -46.02 6.63
C SER A 69 -31.16 -44.75 6.76
N ASP A 70 -31.39 -43.95 7.80
CA ASP A 70 -30.65 -42.70 8.03
C ASP A 70 -29.18 -42.96 8.38
N LEU A 71 -28.88 -44.04 9.12
CA LEU A 71 -27.51 -44.46 9.41
C LEU A 71 -26.78 -44.95 8.16
N LEU A 72 -27.42 -45.78 7.33
CA LEU A 72 -26.82 -46.24 6.07
C LEU A 72 -26.59 -45.06 5.12
N ARG A 73 -27.51 -44.09 5.10
CA ARG A 73 -27.37 -42.86 4.32
C ARG A 73 -26.19 -42.02 4.78
N ILE A 74 -25.99 -41.82 6.09
CA ILE A 74 -24.82 -41.05 6.55
C ILE A 74 -23.52 -41.79 6.25
N ILE A 75 -23.46 -43.12 6.44
CA ILE A 75 -22.25 -43.93 6.16
C ILE A 75 -21.86 -43.82 4.68
N SER A 76 -22.82 -44.03 3.77
CA SER A 76 -22.57 -43.91 2.32
C SER A 76 -22.11 -42.50 1.89
N ILE A 77 -22.57 -41.44 2.56
CA ILE A 77 -22.07 -40.08 2.33
C ILE A 77 -20.59 -40.00 2.73
N TYR A 78 -20.23 -40.46 3.92
CA TYR A 78 -18.84 -40.43 4.39
C TYR A 78 -17.92 -41.34 3.57
N GLU A 79 -18.41 -42.47 3.05
CA GLU A 79 -17.66 -43.32 2.12
C GLU A 79 -17.37 -42.62 0.80
N ARG A 80 -18.36 -41.94 0.21
CA ARG A 80 -18.13 -41.11 -0.99
C ARG A 80 -17.10 -40.01 -0.71
N CYS A 81 -17.19 -39.33 0.44
CA CYS A 81 -16.22 -38.29 0.81
C CYS A 81 -14.78 -38.81 0.98
N LYS A 82 -14.58 -40.10 1.32
CA LYS A 82 -13.23 -40.70 1.39
C LYS A 82 -12.60 -40.87 0.01
N GLU A 83 -13.40 -41.10 -1.02
CA GLU A 83 -12.95 -41.29 -2.40
C GLU A 83 -12.85 -39.99 -3.19
N MET A 84 -13.45 -38.91 -2.67
CA MET A 84 -13.27 -37.58 -3.22
C MET A 84 -11.81 -37.14 -3.04
N PRO A 85 -11.19 -36.51 -4.06
CA PRO A 85 -9.95 -35.80 -3.82
C PRO A 85 -10.21 -34.82 -2.68
N LEU A 86 -9.31 -34.81 -1.69
CA LEU A 86 -9.30 -33.73 -0.71
C LEU A 86 -9.40 -32.44 -1.53
N PRO A 87 -10.36 -31.53 -1.24
CA PRO A 87 -10.37 -30.23 -1.88
C PRO A 87 -8.94 -29.77 -1.79
N GLU A 88 -8.31 -29.50 -2.95
CA GLU A 88 -6.95 -28.98 -2.96
C GLU A 88 -6.95 -27.94 -1.86
N GLN A 89 -6.06 -28.11 -0.87
CA GLN A 89 -5.74 -26.96 -0.07
C GLN A 89 -5.48 -25.93 -1.13
N SER A 90 -6.31 -24.91 -1.18
CA SER A 90 -5.96 -23.68 -1.81
C SER A 90 -4.74 -23.19 -1.02
N GLY A 91 -3.58 -23.84 -1.19
CA GLY A 91 -2.39 -23.13 -1.57
C GLY A 91 -2.92 -22.17 -2.59
N LEU A 92 -2.90 -20.90 -2.20
CA LEU A 92 -3.44 -19.85 -3.01
C LEU A 92 -2.90 -20.08 -4.43
N GLU A 93 -3.71 -20.68 -5.30
CA GLU A 93 -4.00 -20.00 -6.54
C GLU A 93 -4.45 -18.64 -6.04
N ILE A 94 -3.48 -17.74 -5.96
CA ILE A 94 -3.72 -16.33 -6.11
C ILE A 94 -4.61 -16.33 -7.35
N SER A 95 -5.91 -16.16 -7.11
CA SER A 95 -6.79 -15.65 -8.13
C SER A 95 -6.12 -14.35 -8.55
N VAL A 96 -5.27 -14.41 -9.58
CA VAL A 96 -4.75 -13.22 -10.23
C VAL A 96 -5.92 -12.73 -11.07
N ALA A 97 -6.85 -12.06 -10.42
CA ALA A 97 -7.75 -11.12 -11.05
C ALA A 97 -8.31 -10.19 -9.95
N PRO A 98 -8.32 -8.86 -10.14
CA PRO A 98 -8.40 -8.15 -11.42
C PRO A 98 -7.17 -7.27 -11.68
N VAL A 99 -7.16 -6.56 -12.81
CA VAL A 99 -6.20 -5.49 -13.18
C VAL A 99 -5.56 -4.85 -11.95
N HIS A 100 -4.30 -5.20 -11.65
CA HIS A 100 -3.56 -4.54 -10.57
C HIS A 100 -3.26 -3.12 -11.02
N LEU A 101 -3.98 -2.15 -10.46
CA LEU A 101 -3.58 -0.75 -10.59
C LEU A 101 -2.25 -0.63 -9.84
N ALA A 102 -1.20 -0.45 -10.62
CA ALA A 102 0.17 -0.53 -10.15
C ALA A 102 0.64 0.84 -9.66
N LEU A 103 1.10 0.93 -8.43
CA LEU A 103 1.54 2.16 -7.81
C LEU A 103 2.71 2.75 -8.62
N PRO A 104 2.56 3.94 -9.24
CA PRO A 104 3.56 4.49 -10.15
C PRO A 104 4.85 4.91 -9.42
N LYS A 105 4.74 5.19 -8.11
CA LYS A 105 5.87 5.58 -7.28
C LYS A 105 5.73 5.01 -5.85
N PRO A 106 6.74 4.31 -5.33
CA PRO A 106 6.67 3.62 -4.04
C PRO A 106 6.92 4.54 -2.83
N PHE A 107 6.57 5.82 -2.93
CA PHE A 107 6.59 6.75 -1.82
C PHE A 107 5.25 7.48 -1.74
N LEU A 108 4.45 7.14 -0.73
CA LEU A 108 3.13 7.70 -0.48
C LEU A 108 3.18 8.67 0.69
N LEU A 109 2.46 9.79 0.57
CA LEU A 109 2.12 10.63 1.72
C LEU A 109 0.62 10.55 1.95
N LEU A 110 0.21 10.00 3.09
CA LEU A 110 -1.18 9.98 3.52
C LEU A 110 -1.40 11.14 4.49
N ALA A 111 -2.14 12.14 4.06
CA ALA A 111 -2.42 13.33 4.85
C ALA A 111 -3.91 13.38 5.20
N GLY A 112 -4.22 13.90 6.37
CA GLY A 112 -5.60 14.08 6.80
C GLY A 112 -5.71 14.23 8.31
N LEU A 113 -6.94 14.31 8.81
CA LEU A 113 -7.21 14.47 10.23
C LEU A 113 -6.65 13.32 11.07
N SER A 114 -6.31 13.61 12.33
CA SER A 114 -5.99 12.55 13.28
C SER A 114 -7.20 11.63 13.46
N GLY A 115 -6.96 10.31 13.50
CA GLY A 115 -8.03 9.32 13.60
C GLY A 115 -8.73 8.95 12.29
N SER A 116 -8.34 9.49 11.12
CA SER A 116 -8.95 9.16 9.82
C SER A 116 -8.57 7.78 9.25
N GLY A 117 -7.79 6.98 9.99
CA GLY A 117 -7.46 5.61 9.61
C GLY A 117 -6.22 5.44 8.71
N LYS A 118 -5.42 6.50 8.49
CA LYS A 118 -4.19 6.46 7.66
C LYS A 118 -3.26 5.29 8.00
N THR A 119 -2.82 5.20 9.25
CA THR A 119 -1.93 4.14 9.74
C THR A 119 -2.60 2.76 9.70
N LYS A 120 -3.91 2.71 9.96
CA LYS A 120 -4.71 1.47 9.88
C LYS A 120 -4.74 0.95 8.44
N TRP A 121 -4.94 1.83 7.47
CA TRP A 121 -4.93 1.47 6.05
C TRP A 121 -3.57 0.86 5.66
N VAL A 122 -2.44 1.46 6.04
CA VAL A 122 -1.12 0.86 5.71
C VAL A 122 -0.97 -0.51 6.37
N ARG A 123 -1.36 -0.65 7.64
CA ARG A 123 -1.29 -1.91 8.39
C ARG A 123 -2.15 -3.02 7.78
N GLU A 124 -3.27 -2.70 7.14
CA GLU A 124 -4.13 -3.68 6.47
C GLU A 124 -3.48 -4.33 5.24
N ARG A 125 -2.35 -3.81 4.74
CA ARG A 125 -1.52 -4.50 3.72
C ARG A 125 -0.62 -5.60 4.28
N LYS A 126 -0.58 -5.74 5.60
CA LYS A 126 0.15 -6.83 6.24
C LYS A 126 -0.53 -8.16 5.91
N HIS A 127 0.23 -9.10 5.36
CA HIS A 127 -0.21 -10.48 5.26
C HIS A 127 0.02 -11.20 6.59
N ALA A 128 -0.95 -12.00 7.04
CA ALA A 128 -0.95 -12.59 8.39
C ALA A 128 0.29 -13.46 8.69
N GLU A 129 0.90 -14.03 7.66
CA GLU A 129 2.04 -14.97 7.76
C GLU A 129 3.36 -14.33 7.34
N LEU A 130 3.37 -13.05 6.92
CA LEU A 130 4.55 -12.36 6.41
C LEU A 130 4.97 -11.21 7.31
N ASN A 131 6.27 -10.93 7.32
CA ASN A 131 6.85 -9.75 7.96
C ASN A 131 6.95 -8.59 6.96
N ASN A 132 5.89 -8.38 6.16
CA ASN A 132 5.88 -7.41 5.06
C ASN A 132 5.35 -6.02 5.47
N PHE A 133 5.25 -5.73 6.76
CA PHE A 133 4.82 -4.43 7.27
C PHE A 133 5.62 -4.02 8.49
N GLU A 134 6.05 -2.76 8.51
CA GLU A 134 6.75 -2.17 9.66
C GLU A 134 6.22 -0.77 9.97
N LEU A 135 5.96 -0.51 11.25
CA LEU A 135 5.53 0.80 11.76
C LEU A 135 6.65 1.46 12.55
N ILE A 136 7.11 2.61 12.08
CA ILE A 136 8.18 3.40 12.69
C ILE A 136 7.62 4.79 13.03
N PRO A 137 7.40 5.11 14.32
CA PRO A 137 7.04 6.47 14.70
C PRO A 137 8.25 7.38 14.53
N VAL A 138 8.07 8.46 13.76
CA VAL A 138 9.09 9.50 13.64
C VAL A 138 9.25 10.20 14.98
N ARG A 139 10.47 10.64 15.28
CA ARG A 139 10.78 11.35 16.53
C ARG A 139 11.11 12.81 16.23
N PRO A 140 10.76 13.75 17.13
CA PRO A 140 10.96 15.17 16.91
C PRO A 140 12.45 15.58 16.86
N ASP A 141 13.33 14.75 17.41
CA ASP A 141 14.79 14.94 17.42
C ASP A 141 15.50 14.40 16.16
N TRP A 142 14.74 13.91 15.16
CA TRP A 142 15.32 13.46 13.89
C TRP A 142 15.71 14.64 13.00
N HIS A 143 17.00 14.75 12.69
CA HIS A 143 17.56 15.90 11.96
C HIS A 143 18.60 15.49 10.91
N GLU A 144 18.94 14.21 10.77
CA GLU A 144 19.92 13.74 9.79
C GLU A 144 19.64 12.32 9.27
N PRO A 145 20.18 11.92 8.10
CA PRO A 145 19.94 10.60 7.52
C PRO A 145 20.30 9.41 8.41
N SER A 146 21.24 9.57 9.34
CA SER A 146 21.63 8.56 10.34
C SER A 146 20.50 8.21 11.31
N ASP A 147 19.54 9.12 11.56
CA ASP A 147 18.38 8.83 12.39
C ASP A 147 17.46 7.78 11.75
N LEU A 148 17.45 7.75 10.42
CA LEU A 148 16.71 6.75 9.64
C LEU A 148 17.58 5.54 9.29
N LEU A 149 18.84 5.72 8.91
CA LEU A 149 19.67 4.65 8.34
C LEU A 149 20.57 3.96 9.36
N GLY A 150 20.79 4.58 10.52
CA GLY A 150 21.75 4.12 11.52
C GLY A 150 23.10 4.80 11.40
N TYR A 151 23.99 4.52 12.35
CA TYR A 151 25.30 5.17 12.42
C TYR A 151 26.36 4.25 13.00
N ILE A 152 27.62 4.61 12.78
CA ILE A 152 28.77 3.90 13.35
C ILE A 152 29.18 4.57 14.66
N SER A 153 29.07 3.81 15.75
CA SER A 153 29.67 4.16 17.03
C SER A 153 31.09 3.61 17.13
N ARG A 154 32.01 4.40 17.69
CA ARG A 154 33.39 3.97 18.00
C ARG A 154 33.72 4.06 19.49
N ILE A 155 32.69 4.21 20.34
CA ILE A 155 32.85 4.43 21.79
C ILE A 155 33.56 3.23 22.46
N SER A 156 33.36 2.02 21.95
CA SER A 156 33.98 0.79 22.47
C SER A 156 35.42 0.55 21.98
N GLY A 157 35.98 1.46 21.17
CA GLY A 157 37.33 1.31 20.58
C GLY A 157 37.37 0.52 19.26
N HIS A 158 36.27 -0.15 18.90
CA HIS A 158 36.06 -0.76 17.58
C HIS A 158 34.80 -0.16 16.93
N ALA A 159 34.72 -0.23 15.60
CA ALA A 159 33.53 0.24 14.89
C ALA A 159 32.36 -0.72 15.16
N VAL A 160 31.28 -0.19 15.71
CA VAL A 160 30.01 -0.89 15.93
C VAL A 160 28.93 -0.12 15.19
N PHE A 161 28.25 -0.78 14.27
CA PHE A 161 27.12 -0.17 13.57
C PHE A 161 25.85 -0.34 14.42
N ILE A 162 25.07 0.72 14.53
CA ILE A 162 23.78 0.73 15.23
C ILE A 162 22.70 0.88 14.16
N PRO A 163 22.04 -0.23 13.76
CA PRO A 163 21.01 -0.20 12.74
C PRO A 163 19.71 0.35 13.32
N THR A 164 18.86 0.84 12.44
CA THR A 164 17.50 1.24 12.77
C THR A 164 16.52 0.18 12.30
N ARG A 165 15.28 0.25 12.82
CA ARG A 165 14.18 -0.59 12.33
C ARG A 165 13.92 -0.42 10.84
N PHE A 166 14.20 0.76 10.28
CA PHE A 166 14.09 1.01 8.84
C PHE A 166 15.08 0.14 8.08
N LEU A 167 16.34 0.09 8.52
CA LEU A 167 17.37 -0.69 7.83
C LEU A 167 17.14 -2.20 8.02
N ASP A 168 16.71 -2.64 9.20
CA ASP A 168 16.33 -4.04 9.42
C ASP A 168 15.22 -4.46 8.45
N PHE A 169 14.18 -3.63 8.31
CA PHE A 169 13.08 -3.88 7.39
C PHE A 169 13.50 -3.80 5.91
N LEU A 170 14.46 -2.93 5.57
CA LEU A 170 15.06 -2.87 4.23
C LEU A 170 15.72 -4.20 3.85
N VAL A 171 16.43 -4.83 4.79
CA VAL A 171 17.05 -6.14 4.60
C VAL A 171 15.98 -7.23 4.45
N VAL A 172 14.91 -7.21 5.25
CA VAL A 172 13.78 -8.15 5.11
C VAL A 172 13.15 -8.03 3.72
N ALA A 173 12.89 -6.81 3.24
CA ALA A 173 12.36 -6.61 1.90
C ALA A 173 13.29 -7.16 0.80
N TRP A 174 14.61 -6.99 0.97
CA TRP A 174 15.60 -7.59 0.07
C TRP A 174 15.64 -9.12 0.14
N ARG A 175 15.41 -9.74 1.30
CA ARG A 175 15.33 -11.20 1.41
C ARG A 175 14.21 -11.75 0.52
N ASP A 176 13.01 -11.21 0.64
CA ASP A 176 11.87 -11.66 -0.17
C ASP A 176 12.09 -11.37 -1.66
N ALA A 177 12.68 -10.21 -2.01
CA ALA A 177 13.03 -9.91 -3.40
C ALA A 177 14.10 -10.89 -3.94
N TRP A 178 15.09 -11.22 -3.12
CA TRP A 178 16.18 -12.14 -3.46
C TRP A 178 15.70 -13.58 -3.63
N GLU A 179 14.72 -14.02 -2.82
CA GLU A 179 14.07 -15.32 -2.97
C GLU A 179 13.30 -15.43 -4.29
N ALA A 180 12.59 -14.36 -4.70
CA ALA A 180 11.92 -14.31 -5.99
C ALA A 180 12.91 -14.26 -7.17
N GLN A 181 13.98 -13.48 -7.04
CA GLN A 181 15.07 -13.44 -8.00
C GLN A 181 16.41 -13.09 -7.33
N PRO A 182 17.39 -14.02 -7.26
CA PRO A 182 18.70 -13.83 -6.61
C PRO A 182 19.62 -12.80 -7.30
N SER A 183 19.26 -11.52 -7.26
CA SER A 183 20.01 -10.42 -7.86
C SER A 183 19.58 -9.08 -7.27
N LEU A 184 20.51 -8.13 -7.14
CA LEU A 184 20.19 -6.72 -6.86
C LEU A 184 19.65 -5.98 -8.10
N ASN A 185 19.73 -6.60 -9.27
CA ASN A 185 19.20 -6.09 -10.55
C ASN A 185 18.17 -7.05 -11.17
N PRO A 186 17.06 -7.32 -10.44
CA PRO A 186 16.03 -8.25 -10.90
C PRO A 186 15.41 -7.79 -12.23
N VAL A 187 14.88 -8.76 -13.00
CA VAL A 187 14.19 -8.45 -14.25
C VAL A 187 12.76 -8.00 -13.95
N ARG A 188 12.19 -7.15 -14.81
CA ARG A 188 10.85 -6.57 -14.69
C ARG A 188 9.78 -7.60 -14.32
N ASP A 189 9.81 -8.74 -15.01
CA ASP A 189 8.81 -9.80 -14.90
C ASP A 189 8.86 -10.55 -13.57
N SER A 190 9.89 -10.35 -12.75
CA SER A 190 9.98 -10.93 -11.40
C SER A 190 9.24 -10.10 -10.35
N LEU A 191 8.98 -8.81 -10.59
CA LEU A 191 8.34 -7.93 -9.61
C LEU A 191 6.98 -8.46 -9.11
N PRO A 192 6.09 -9.02 -9.95
CA PRO A 192 4.82 -9.58 -9.50
C PRO A 192 4.95 -10.77 -8.53
N ALA A 193 6.10 -11.48 -8.56
CA ALA A 193 6.38 -12.57 -7.63
C ALA A 193 6.99 -12.09 -6.30
N MET A 194 7.39 -10.82 -6.21
CA MET A 194 7.94 -10.23 -4.99
C MET A 194 6.83 -9.74 -4.08
N ILE A 195 6.93 -10.06 -2.79
CA ILE A 195 6.01 -9.58 -1.77
C ILE A 195 6.24 -8.07 -1.55
N PRO A 196 5.22 -7.20 -1.71
CA PRO A 196 5.34 -5.80 -1.38
C PRO A 196 5.53 -5.59 0.12
N HIS A 197 6.58 -4.84 0.48
CA HIS A 197 6.93 -4.48 1.85
C HIS A 197 6.48 -3.06 2.16
N TRP A 198 5.61 -2.89 3.14
CA TRP A 198 5.00 -1.61 3.50
C TRP A 198 5.62 -1.04 4.77
N LEU A 199 6.48 -0.04 4.61
CA LEU A 199 7.05 0.70 5.73
C LEU A 199 6.23 1.96 5.99
N CYS A 200 5.70 2.09 7.19
CA CYS A 200 4.91 3.23 7.65
C CYS A 200 5.75 4.12 8.56
N LEU A 201 6.12 5.31 8.09
CA LEU A 201 6.66 6.39 8.91
C LEU A 201 5.47 7.16 9.51
N ASP A 202 5.17 6.89 10.78
CA ASP A 202 4.03 7.50 11.47
C ASP A 202 4.37 8.91 11.92
N GLU A 203 3.45 9.86 11.70
CA GLU A 203 3.65 11.29 11.98
C GLU A 203 4.94 11.83 11.34
N MET A 204 5.08 11.58 10.03
CA MET A 204 6.29 11.89 9.26
C MET A 204 6.72 13.36 9.43
N ASN A 205 5.76 14.27 9.57
CA ASN A 205 5.97 15.70 9.73
C ASN A 205 6.26 16.17 11.17
N LEU A 206 6.45 15.24 12.12
CA LEU A 206 6.88 15.57 13.48
C LEU A 206 8.32 16.12 13.51
N ALA A 207 9.12 15.80 12.50
CA ALA A 207 10.46 16.32 12.29
C ALA A 207 10.62 16.89 10.87
N PRO A 208 11.65 17.72 10.60
CA PRO A 208 11.92 18.25 9.27
C PRO A 208 12.24 17.15 8.26
N VAL A 209 11.25 16.75 7.46
CA VAL A 209 11.34 15.57 6.57
C VAL A 209 12.47 15.69 5.56
N GLU A 210 12.71 16.87 5.00
CA GLU A 210 13.81 17.07 4.06
C GLU A 210 15.22 16.88 4.66
N GLN A 211 15.37 16.79 5.99
CA GLN A 211 16.66 16.60 6.64
C GLN A 211 16.94 15.11 6.87
N TYR A 212 16.13 14.44 7.69
CA TYR A 212 16.37 13.03 8.01
C TYR A 212 16.06 12.08 6.85
N PHE A 213 15.19 12.49 5.91
CA PHE A 213 14.79 11.67 4.76
C PHE A 213 15.55 12.04 3.47
N ALA A 214 16.55 12.92 3.55
CA ALA A 214 17.24 13.50 2.40
C ALA A 214 17.87 12.46 1.45
N ASP A 215 18.57 11.47 2.02
CA ASP A 215 19.26 10.43 1.24
C ASP A 215 18.25 9.52 0.53
N TYR A 216 17.18 9.13 1.23
CA TYR A 216 16.10 8.35 0.63
C TYR A 216 15.47 9.10 -0.55
N LEU A 217 15.12 10.38 -0.36
CA LEU A 217 14.54 11.22 -1.43
C LEU A 217 15.48 11.38 -2.64
N SER A 218 16.78 11.34 -2.41
CA SER A 218 17.78 11.43 -3.46
C SER A 218 17.90 10.11 -4.23
N ILE A 219 17.98 8.98 -3.53
CA ILE A 219 18.15 7.64 -4.11
C ILE A 219 16.87 7.15 -4.80
N LEU A 220 15.69 7.49 -4.26
CA LEU A 220 14.39 7.17 -4.86
C LEU A 220 14.27 7.70 -6.31
N GLU A 221 14.93 8.82 -6.61
CA GLU A 221 14.94 9.43 -7.95
C GLU A 221 15.93 8.78 -8.92
N LEU A 222 16.89 8.03 -8.38
CA LEU A 222 17.91 7.32 -9.16
C LEU A 222 17.54 5.86 -9.42
N ARG A 223 16.41 5.39 -8.88
CA ARG A 223 15.86 4.09 -9.22
C ARG A 223 15.42 4.09 -10.68
N GLU A 224 15.74 3.03 -11.41
CA GLU A 224 15.38 2.90 -12.80
C GLU A 224 15.00 1.45 -13.16
N TRP A 225 14.04 1.32 -14.05
CA TRP A 225 13.80 0.10 -14.81
C TRP A 225 14.38 0.31 -16.21
N ASN A 226 15.63 -0.09 -16.43
CA ASN A 226 16.33 0.09 -17.70
C ASN A 226 16.51 -1.26 -18.40
N ASN A 227 16.17 -1.36 -19.67
CA ASN A 227 16.24 -2.60 -20.45
C ASN A 227 15.59 -3.80 -19.72
N SER A 228 14.42 -3.57 -19.11
CA SER A 228 13.69 -4.55 -18.30
C SER A 228 14.44 -5.06 -17.06
N ARG A 229 15.42 -4.31 -16.54
CA ARG A 229 16.12 -4.60 -15.28
C ARG A 229 16.02 -3.45 -14.31
N TYR A 230 15.87 -3.79 -13.04
CA TYR A 230 15.93 -2.82 -11.97
C TYR A 230 17.38 -2.41 -11.70
N SER A 231 17.60 -1.13 -11.43
CA SER A 231 18.85 -0.59 -10.92
C SER A 231 18.54 0.52 -9.94
N CYS A 232 19.29 0.57 -8.85
CA CYS A 232 19.20 1.62 -7.86
C CYS A 232 20.55 1.72 -7.14
N PRO A 233 21.14 2.92 -7.00
CA PRO A 233 22.35 3.07 -6.21
C PRO A 233 22.12 2.72 -4.73
N PRO A 234 23.18 2.36 -3.98
CA PRO A 234 23.08 2.12 -2.55
C PRO A 234 22.46 3.31 -1.79
N LEU A 235 21.43 3.03 -1.00
CA LEU A 235 20.89 3.95 0.00
C LEU A 235 21.83 4.05 1.19
N LEU A 236 22.24 2.91 1.74
CA LEU A 236 23.31 2.84 2.73
C LEU A 236 24.62 2.49 2.02
N ARG A 237 25.54 3.45 1.90
CA ARG A 237 26.88 3.20 1.35
C ARG A 237 27.80 2.62 2.41
N PHE A 238 28.63 1.66 2.00
CA PHE A 238 29.68 1.14 2.87
C PHE A 238 30.89 2.07 2.81
N GLU A 239 31.19 2.70 3.93
CA GLU A 239 32.48 3.36 4.11
C GLU A 239 33.59 2.32 4.22
N LYS A 240 34.83 2.74 3.98
CA LYS A 240 35.97 1.83 3.99
C LYS A 240 36.13 1.18 5.37
N GLY A 241 35.97 -0.14 5.44
CA GLY A 241 36.16 -0.95 6.64
C GLY A 241 34.97 -0.93 7.62
N THR A 242 33.77 -0.57 7.15
CA THR A 242 32.56 -0.54 7.97
C THR A 242 31.58 -1.67 7.63
N ASP A 243 31.80 -2.32 6.49
CA ASP A 243 31.04 -3.45 5.94
C ASP A 243 30.85 -4.57 6.97
N GLU A 244 31.92 -5.00 7.64
CA GLU A 244 31.85 -6.08 8.62
C GLU A 244 31.02 -5.69 9.85
N ALA A 245 31.14 -4.45 10.33
CA ALA A 245 30.35 -3.96 11.45
C ALA A 245 28.85 -3.88 11.10
N ILE A 246 28.53 -3.44 9.89
CA ILE A 246 27.16 -3.40 9.36
C ILE A 246 26.61 -4.82 9.23
N ARG A 247 27.37 -5.75 8.67
CA ARG A 247 26.98 -7.15 8.50
C ARG A 247 26.59 -7.80 9.83
N ILE A 248 27.47 -7.67 10.83
CA ILE A 248 27.26 -8.23 12.16
C ILE A 248 26.01 -7.62 12.80
N ALA A 249 25.85 -6.31 12.70
CA ALA A 249 24.72 -5.60 13.28
C ALA A 249 23.38 -6.01 12.64
N LEU A 250 23.36 -6.26 11.34
CA LEU A 250 22.20 -6.74 10.59
C LEU A 250 21.98 -8.27 10.72
N GLY A 251 22.85 -8.98 11.44
CA GLY A 251 22.73 -10.43 11.63
C GLY A 251 22.85 -11.25 10.34
N ILE A 252 23.60 -10.76 9.35
CA ILE A 252 23.76 -11.45 8.06
C ILE A 252 25.01 -12.33 8.09
N GLU A 253 24.92 -13.57 7.63
CA GLU A 253 26.08 -14.46 7.58
C GLU A 253 27.12 -14.02 6.53
N PRO A 254 28.44 -14.20 6.76
CA PRO A 254 29.47 -13.80 5.80
C PRO A 254 29.38 -14.52 4.46
N THR A 255 28.87 -15.75 4.45
CA THR A 255 28.70 -16.59 3.26
C THR A 255 27.40 -16.32 2.51
N ASP A 256 26.61 -15.34 2.96
CA ASP A 256 25.33 -15.03 2.37
C ASP A 256 25.52 -14.43 0.95
N PRO A 257 24.90 -15.01 -0.09
CA PRO A 257 25.00 -14.50 -1.46
C PRO A 257 24.48 -13.06 -1.60
N MET A 258 23.43 -12.70 -0.86
CA MET A 258 22.87 -11.34 -0.87
C MET A 258 23.84 -10.34 -0.26
N TRP A 259 24.50 -10.71 0.84
CA TRP A 259 25.56 -9.89 1.44
C TRP A 259 26.74 -9.69 0.49
N THR A 260 27.16 -10.77 -0.18
CA THR A 260 28.23 -10.72 -1.17
C THR A 260 27.89 -9.74 -2.29
N ALA A 261 26.62 -9.70 -2.71
CA ALA A 261 26.15 -8.73 -3.70
C ALA A 261 26.15 -7.29 -3.15
N PHE A 262 25.72 -7.05 -1.90
CA PHE A 262 25.80 -5.73 -1.28
C PHE A 262 27.24 -5.20 -1.19
N VAL A 263 28.19 -6.06 -0.83
CA VAL A 263 29.62 -5.69 -0.80
C VAL A 263 30.12 -5.33 -2.20
N ALA A 264 29.73 -6.12 -3.21
CA ALA A 264 30.09 -5.85 -4.61
C ALA A 264 29.48 -4.54 -5.15
N ASP A 265 28.29 -4.17 -4.68
CA ASP A 265 27.62 -2.90 -5.00
C ASP A 265 28.06 -1.72 -4.11
N HIS A 266 28.99 -1.97 -3.17
CA HIS A 266 29.46 -0.99 -2.19
C HIS A 266 28.35 -0.42 -1.27
N GLY A 267 27.30 -1.19 -1.01
CA GLY A 267 26.25 -0.82 -0.06
C GLY A 267 24.93 -1.57 -0.26
N ILE A 268 23.89 -1.07 0.41
CA ILE A 268 22.53 -1.63 0.37
C ILE A 268 21.63 -0.70 -0.44
N PRO A 269 21.22 -1.07 -1.67
CA PRO A 269 20.29 -0.29 -2.49
C PRO A 269 18.84 -0.37 -2.00
N LEU A 270 17.94 0.42 -2.61
CA LEU A 270 16.51 0.29 -2.34
C LEU A 270 15.94 -0.98 -3.02
N PRO A 271 15.23 -1.86 -2.28
CA PRO A 271 14.52 -2.99 -2.87
C PRO A 271 13.41 -2.50 -3.80
N PRO A 272 13.17 -3.17 -4.94
CA PRO A 272 12.09 -2.79 -5.87
C PRO A 272 10.68 -3.06 -5.31
N ASN A 273 10.57 -3.92 -4.29
CA ASN A 273 9.33 -4.30 -3.62
C ASN A 273 9.05 -3.48 -2.34
N LEU A 274 9.89 -2.51 -1.98
CA LEU A 274 9.64 -1.63 -0.82
C LEU A 274 8.70 -0.49 -1.19
N VAL A 275 7.69 -0.26 -0.38
CA VAL A 275 6.81 0.91 -0.38
C VAL A 275 6.98 1.66 0.94
N VAL A 276 7.37 2.93 0.87
CA VAL A 276 7.40 3.81 2.04
C VAL A 276 6.16 4.69 2.06
N VAL A 277 5.49 4.74 3.21
CA VAL A 277 4.30 5.53 3.44
C VAL A 277 4.54 6.45 4.62
N GLY A 278 4.46 7.76 4.41
CA GLY A 278 4.43 8.74 5.48
C GLY A 278 2.98 9.06 5.84
N THR A 279 2.59 8.86 7.09
CA THR A 279 1.31 9.37 7.60
C THR A 279 1.54 10.76 8.19
N VAL A 280 0.57 11.65 7.98
CA VAL A 280 0.73 13.06 8.29
C VAL A 280 -0.52 13.56 8.97
N ASN A 281 -0.35 14.21 10.11
CA ASN A 281 -1.39 14.98 10.77
C ASN A 281 -1.21 16.44 10.36
N MET A 282 -2.25 17.05 9.80
CA MET A 282 -2.19 18.40 9.24
C MET A 282 -2.58 19.47 10.27
N ASP A 283 -2.38 19.22 11.57
CA ASP A 283 -2.64 20.17 12.65
C ASP A 283 -1.49 21.18 12.82
N GLU A 284 -1.81 22.35 13.38
CA GLU A 284 -0.93 23.54 13.50
C GLU A 284 0.42 23.28 14.19
N THR A 285 0.61 22.12 14.82
CA THR A 285 1.76 21.77 15.66
C THR A 285 2.88 21.03 14.93
N THR A 286 2.84 20.91 13.61
CA THR A 286 3.77 20.07 12.83
C THR A 286 4.54 20.85 11.76
N HIS A 287 5.64 20.28 11.26
CA HIS A 287 6.41 20.90 10.18
C HIS A 287 5.67 20.78 8.83
N GLY A 288 5.55 21.88 8.09
CA GLY A 288 5.06 21.83 6.71
C GLY A 288 6.03 21.06 5.79
N PHE A 289 5.52 20.48 4.71
CA PHE A 289 6.37 19.81 3.73
C PHE A 289 7.01 20.79 2.77
N SER A 290 8.33 20.67 2.59
CA SER A 290 8.98 21.35 1.49
C SER A 290 8.53 20.79 0.13
N ARG A 291 8.53 21.64 -0.91
CA ARG A 291 8.26 21.21 -2.30
C ARG A 291 9.15 20.04 -2.74
N LYS A 292 10.37 19.94 -2.21
CA LYS A 292 11.30 18.83 -2.52
C LYS A 292 10.73 17.47 -2.11
N VAL A 293 9.98 17.41 -1.02
CA VAL A 293 9.31 16.18 -0.54
C VAL A 293 8.06 15.93 -1.36
N LEU A 294 7.19 16.93 -1.53
CA LEU A 294 5.92 16.81 -2.26
C LEU A 294 6.12 16.43 -3.73
N ASP A 295 7.15 16.98 -4.38
CA ASP A 295 7.50 16.62 -5.77
C ASP A 295 7.86 15.13 -5.90
N ARG A 296 8.36 14.51 -4.82
CA ARG A 296 8.85 13.13 -4.82
C ARG A 296 7.83 12.12 -4.28
N ALA A 297 6.82 12.58 -3.56
CA ALA A 297 5.76 11.75 -3.03
C ALA A 297 4.58 11.63 -4.00
N LEU A 298 3.77 10.59 -3.82
CA LEU A 298 2.38 10.54 -4.28
C LEU A 298 1.50 10.89 -3.10
N THR A 299 0.88 12.06 -3.14
CA THR A 299 0.06 12.56 -2.02
C THR A 299 -1.36 12.01 -2.11
N ILE A 300 -1.89 11.53 -1.00
CA ILE A 300 -3.26 11.05 -0.90
C ILE A 300 -3.89 11.65 0.36
N GLU A 301 -5.09 12.17 0.18
CA GLU A 301 -5.83 12.84 1.23
C GLU A 301 -6.90 11.92 1.85
N PHE A 302 -6.97 11.92 3.18
CA PHE A 302 -7.88 11.17 4.04
C PHE A 302 -8.73 12.17 4.85
N ASP A 303 -9.59 12.93 4.17
CA ASP A 303 -10.41 13.98 4.77
C ASP A 303 -11.80 13.50 5.24
N GLU A 304 -12.31 12.39 4.68
CA GLU A 304 -13.65 11.89 5.00
C GLU A 304 -13.61 10.75 6.02
N VAL A 305 -14.20 11.00 7.20
CA VAL A 305 -14.46 9.95 8.19
C VAL A 305 -15.85 9.37 7.90
N ASP A 306 -15.89 8.12 7.45
CA ASP A 306 -17.15 7.40 7.27
C ASP A 306 -17.65 6.87 8.62
N PHE A 307 -18.62 7.60 9.21
CA PHE A 307 -19.29 7.21 10.45
C PHE A 307 -20.10 5.91 10.33
N GLY A 308 -20.45 5.47 9.12
CA GLY A 308 -21.17 4.22 8.87
C GLY A 308 -20.34 2.96 9.13
N ILE A 309 -19.00 3.09 9.20
CA ILE A 309 -18.08 2.00 9.54
C ILE A 309 -18.07 1.72 11.06
N PHE A 310 -18.55 2.66 11.88
CA PHE A 310 -18.61 2.49 13.33
C PHE A 310 -19.83 1.63 13.72
N GLY A 311 -19.59 0.33 13.98
CA GLY A 311 -20.61 -0.60 14.51
C GLY A 311 -21.24 -1.57 13.49
N GLY A 312 -20.73 -1.63 12.25
CA GLY A 312 -21.16 -2.58 11.22
C GLY A 312 -19.99 -3.26 10.51
N THR A 313 -20.28 -4.26 9.67
CA THR A 313 -19.30 -4.82 8.73
C THR A 313 -18.85 -3.70 7.79
N PRO A 314 -17.54 -3.42 7.64
CA PRO A 314 -17.06 -2.28 6.88
C PRO A 314 -17.59 -2.37 5.45
N SER A 315 -18.49 -1.47 5.09
CA SER A 315 -19.06 -1.37 3.74
C SER A 315 -18.75 -0.02 3.07
N GLY A 316 -17.95 0.84 3.72
CA GLY A 316 -17.34 2.03 3.14
C GLY A 316 -15.88 1.75 2.83
N SER A 317 -15.53 1.71 1.55
CA SER A 317 -14.25 1.19 1.11
C SER A 317 -13.15 2.25 1.30
N HIS A 318 -12.11 1.96 2.08
CA HIS A 318 -10.83 2.64 1.86
C HIS A 318 -10.21 2.25 0.49
N ALA A 319 -10.86 1.38 -0.28
CA ALA A 319 -10.48 1.02 -1.64
C ALA A 319 -10.75 2.15 -2.65
N ASP A 320 -11.69 3.05 -2.38
CA ASP A 320 -11.90 4.26 -3.19
C ASP A 320 -10.92 5.40 -2.85
N ALA A 321 -10.26 5.31 -1.69
CA ALA A 321 -9.30 6.32 -1.23
C ALA A 321 -7.91 6.16 -1.87
N VAL A 322 -7.54 4.94 -2.25
CA VAL A 322 -6.26 4.65 -2.92
C VAL A 322 -6.47 3.55 -3.97
N PRO A 323 -6.37 3.88 -5.27
CA PRO A 323 -6.72 2.93 -6.32
C PRO A 323 -5.67 1.83 -6.51
N TRP A 324 -4.43 2.05 -6.07
CA TRP A 324 -3.32 1.14 -6.34
C TRP A 324 -3.23 -0.03 -5.37
N THR A 325 -3.10 -1.23 -5.94
CA THR A 325 -3.02 -2.52 -5.21
C THR A 325 -1.70 -3.27 -5.44
N GLY A 326 -0.89 -2.83 -6.41
CA GLY A 326 0.40 -3.45 -6.76
C GLY A 326 1.49 -2.40 -6.96
N LEU A 327 2.66 -2.82 -7.45
CA LEU A 327 3.80 -1.94 -7.74
C LEU A 327 4.05 -1.85 -9.24
N LEU A 328 4.27 -0.63 -9.74
CA LEU A 328 4.61 -0.42 -11.14
C LEU A 328 6.08 -0.72 -11.38
N ALA A 329 6.35 -1.65 -12.30
CA ALA A 329 7.69 -1.96 -12.77
C ALA A 329 8.17 -0.94 -13.83
N ALA A 330 7.94 0.35 -13.63
CA ALA A 330 8.32 1.41 -14.55
C ALA A 330 8.73 2.67 -13.79
N THR A 331 9.72 3.38 -14.32
CA THR A 331 10.20 4.67 -13.81
C THR A 331 10.13 5.76 -14.86
N SER A 332 10.13 5.42 -16.16
CA SER A 332 9.88 6.33 -17.26
C SER A 332 8.52 6.09 -17.90
N SER A 333 7.85 7.16 -18.31
CA SER A 333 6.63 7.12 -19.13
C SER A 333 6.84 6.56 -20.52
N ASP A 334 8.10 6.37 -20.93
CA ASP A 334 8.48 5.73 -22.19
C ASP A 334 8.45 4.21 -22.09
N ASP A 335 8.50 3.66 -20.86
CA ASP A 335 8.50 2.21 -20.59
C ASP A 335 7.08 1.64 -20.38
N VAL A 336 6.06 2.47 -20.56
CA VAL A 336 4.65 2.11 -20.37
C VAL A 336 3.83 2.46 -21.60
N GLU A 337 2.85 1.61 -21.90
CA GLU A 337 1.88 1.88 -22.94
C GLU A 337 0.87 2.92 -22.45
N ILE A 338 0.69 3.97 -23.25
CA ILE A 338 -0.29 5.03 -23.05
C ILE A 338 -0.87 5.34 -24.42
N ASP A 339 -2.18 5.19 -24.55
CA ASP A 339 -2.86 5.51 -25.80
C ASP A 339 -2.67 7.00 -26.17
N PRO A 340 -2.65 7.35 -27.47
CA PRO A 340 -2.38 8.71 -27.91
C PRO A 340 -3.35 9.75 -27.33
N GLU A 341 -4.63 9.39 -27.16
CA GLU A 341 -5.66 10.29 -26.63
C GLU A 341 -5.36 10.67 -25.16
N THR A 342 -5.11 9.67 -24.31
CA THR A 342 -4.71 9.87 -22.91
C THR A 342 -3.42 10.68 -22.82
N ARG A 343 -2.39 10.34 -23.62
CA ARG A 343 -1.11 11.06 -23.62
C ARG A 343 -1.30 12.53 -23.99
N THR A 344 -2.04 12.82 -25.06
CA THR A 344 -2.34 14.19 -25.47
C THR A 344 -3.15 14.94 -24.43
N ALA A 345 -4.14 14.30 -23.79
CA ALA A 345 -4.95 14.93 -22.76
C ALA A 345 -4.14 15.29 -21.50
N VAL A 346 -3.29 14.38 -21.02
CA VAL A 346 -2.40 14.62 -19.87
C VAL A 346 -1.42 15.74 -20.17
N LEU A 347 -0.72 15.68 -21.31
CA LEU A 347 0.24 16.72 -21.70
C LEU A 347 -0.44 18.08 -21.90
N GLY A 348 -1.61 18.10 -22.54
CA GLY A 348 -2.38 19.33 -22.74
C GLY A 348 -2.87 19.95 -21.43
N MET A 349 -3.28 19.13 -20.45
CA MET A 349 -3.62 19.60 -19.11
C MET A 349 -2.41 20.24 -18.41
N LEU A 350 -1.27 19.53 -18.39
CA LEU A 350 -0.04 20.01 -17.75
C LEU A 350 0.49 21.28 -18.42
N GLU A 351 0.46 21.35 -19.75
CA GLU A 351 0.87 22.55 -20.49
C GLU A 351 -0.03 23.76 -20.14
N ARG A 352 -1.35 23.57 -20.10
CA ARG A 352 -2.27 24.67 -19.73
C ARG A 352 -2.04 25.13 -18.30
N TRP A 353 -1.91 24.21 -17.35
CA TRP A 353 -1.63 24.56 -15.95
C TRP A 353 -0.30 25.26 -15.78
N ASN A 354 0.75 24.81 -16.48
CA ASN A 354 2.04 25.47 -16.46
C ASN A 354 1.96 26.90 -17.00
N GLY A 355 1.13 27.14 -18.03
CA GLY A 355 0.85 28.49 -18.54
C GLY A 355 0.05 29.36 -17.57
N ILE A 356 -0.97 28.81 -16.90
CA ILE A 356 -1.76 29.52 -15.87
C ILE A 356 -0.84 29.95 -14.72
N LEU A 357 -0.05 29.01 -14.21
CA LEU A 357 0.88 29.18 -13.09
C LEU A 357 2.19 29.89 -13.50
N ASP A 358 2.27 30.41 -14.71
CA ASP A 358 3.44 31.15 -15.14
C ASP A 358 3.61 32.43 -14.29
N GLY A 359 4.87 32.71 -13.91
CA GLY A 359 5.22 33.76 -12.95
C GLY A 359 5.13 33.35 -11.47
N THR A 360 4.64 32.14 -11.16
CA THR A 360 4.60 31.61 -9.79
C THR A 360 5.75 30.62 -9.52
N PRO A 361 6.06 30.31 -8.25
CA PRO A 361 6.98 29.21 -7.92
C PRO A 361 6.40 27.81 -8.23
N PHE A 362 5.17 27.68 -8.73
CA PHE A 362 4.47 26.40 -8.95
C PHE A 362 4.58 25.86 -10.37
N ARG A 363 5.56 26.33 -11.15
CA ARG A 363 5.82 25.80 -12.50
C ARG A 363 6.00 24.28 -12.48
N ILE A 364 5.55 23.66 -13.57
CA ILE A 364 5.57 22.21 -13.75
C ILE A 364 6.91 21.81 -14.35
N ALA A 365 7.61 20.90 -13.69
CA ALA A 365 8.90 20.36 -14.13
C ALA A 365 8.72 19.01 -14.85
N TYR A 366 9.75 18.58 -15.59
CA TYR A 366 9.75 17.30 -16.32
C TYR A 366 9.37 16.09 -15.47
N ARG A 367 9.76 16.07 -14.18
CA ARG A 367 9.36 15.01 -13.25
C ARG A 367 7.85 14.87 -13.14
N THR A 368 7.14 15.98 -12.96
CA THR A 368 5.68 15.99 -12.85
C THR A 368 5.02 15.49 -14.14
N ILE A 369 5.62 15.76 -15.29
CA ILE A 369 5.16 15.24 -16.59
C ILE A 369 5.27 13.72 -16.63
N ASN A 370 6.46 13.19 -16.34
CA ASN A 370 6.72 11.76 -16.29
C ASN A 370 5.76 11.06 -15.32
N GLU A 371 5.63 11.56 -14.10
CA GLU A 371 4.76 10.98 -13.07
C GLU A 371 3.28 11.10 -13.42
N GLY A 372 2.84 12.19 -14.03
CA GLY A 372 1.46 12.33 -14.52
C GLY A 372 1.10 11.28 -15.56
N LEU A 373 2.03 11.00 -16.49
CA LEU A 373 1.87 9.93 -17.49
C LEU A 373 1.89 8.53 -16.86
N LEU A 374 2.78 8.29 -15.88
CA LEU A 374 2.80 7.03 -15.13
C LEU A 374 1.49 6.82 -14.35
N ILE A 375 0.96 7.85 -13.68
CA ILE A 375 -0.34 7.80 -13.00
C ILE A 375 -1.46 7.47 -13.99
N ALA A 376 -1.48 8.12 -15.15
CA ALA A 376 -2.49 7.85 -16.18
C ALA A 376 -2.43 6.40 -16.68
N SER A 377 -1.22 5.88 -16.92
CA SER A 377 -1.00 4.48 -17.32
C SER A 377 -1.44 3.50 -16.23
N SER A 378 -1.08 3.79 -14.97
CA SER A 378 -1.47 3.00 -13.80
C SER A 378 -2.98 2.95 -13.54
N LEU A 379 -3.75 3.84 -14.14
CA LEU A 379 -5.22 3.95 -14.02
C LEU A 379 -5.91 3.71 -15.37
N ALA A 380 -5.31 2.89 -16.24
CA ALA A 380 -5.79 2.63 -17.60
C ALA A 380 -7.19 1.99 -17.70
N ASP A 381 -7.74 1.46 -16.61
CA ASP A 381 -9.11 0.95 -16.51
C ASP A 381 -10.14 2.05 -16.16
N ARG A 382 -9.68 3.21 -15.68
CA ARG A 382 -10.54 4.34 -15.27
C ARG A 382 -10.85 5.27 -16.44
N PRO A 383 -11.99 5.99 -16.42
CA PRO A 383 -12.27 7.04 -17.40
C PRO A 383 -11.19 8.12 -17.40
N LEU A 384 -10.88 8.69 -18.56
CA LEU A 384 -9.84 9.73 -18.71
C LEU A 384 -10.02 10.89 -17.72
N ALA A 385 -11.25 11.37 -17.52
CA ALA A 385 -11.56 12.44 -16.58
C ALA A 385 -11.13 12.10 -15.14
N GLU A 386 -11.34 10.87 -14.70
CA GLU A 386 -10.92 10.39 -13.38
C GLU A 386 -9.38 10.30 -13.27
N ARG A 387 -8.69 9.87 -14.34
CA ARG A 387 -7.21 9.86 -14.37
C ARG A 387 -6.64 11.26 -14.20
N LEU A 388 -7.21 12.25 -14.89
CA LEU A 388 -6.80 13.66 -14.77
C LEU A 388 -7.05 14.20 -13.35
N ASP A 389 -8.20 13.87 -12.75
CA ASP A 389 -8.54 14.20 -11.36
C ASP A 389 -7.50 13.65 -10.37
N TRP A 390 -7.11 12.38 -10.53
CA TRP A 390 -6.05 11.75 -9.73
C TRP A 390 -4.69 12.43 -9.89
N ILE A 391 -4.29 12.81 -11.11
CA ILE A 391 -3.02 13.52 -11.35
C ILE A 391 -3.03 14.86 -10.61
N ALA A 392 -4.12 15.62 -10.67
CA ALA A 392 -4.18 16.90 -9.97
C ALA A 392 -4.13 16.74 -8.46
N MET A 393 -4.95 15.85 -7.90
CA MET A 393 -5.02 15.63 -6.46
C MET A 393 -3.72 15.10 -5.86
N THR A 394 -3.00 14.25 -6.60
CA THR A 394 -1.82 13.57 -6.05
C THR A 394 -0.50 14.29 -6.32
N LYS A 395 -0.44 15.14 -7.36
CA LYS A 395 0.81 15.76 -7.81
C LYS A 395 0.79 17.26 -8.05
N LEU A 396 -0.34 17.84 -8.46
CA LEU A 396 -0.38 19.26 -8.82
C LEU A 396 -0.85 20.12 -7.65
N LEU A 397 -2.05 19.85 -7.15
CA LEU A 397 -2.68 20.62 -6.09
C LEU A 397 -1.90 20.60 -4.76
N PRO A 398 -1.29 19.49 -4.30
CA PRO A 398 -0.52 19.47 -3.06
C PRO A 398 0.61 20.50 -3.00
N ARG A 399 1.12 20.93 -4.15
CA ARG A 399 2.22 21.90 -4.27
C ARG A 399 1.72 23.35 -4.17
N LEU A 400 0.43 23.59 -4.32
CA LEU A 400 -0.16 24.92 -4.34
C LEU A 400 -0.46 25.39 -2.91
N GLU A 401 0.32 26.36 -2.46
CA GLU A 401 0.15 27.02 -1.17
C GLU A 401 0.67 28.46 -1.25
N GLY A 402 0.03 29.41 -0.59
CA GLY A 402 0.46 30.78 -0.66
C GLY A 402 -0.61 31.79 -0.32
N ASP A 403 -0.13 33.01 -0.18
CA ASP A 403 -0.89 34.23 0.00
C ASP A 403 -1.36 34.81 -1.33
N GLU A 404 -1.95 36.00 -1.28
CA GLU A 404 -2.44 36.70 -2.46
C GLU A 404 -1.35 37.04 -3.48
N ASP A 405 -0.10 37.23 -3.04
CA ASP A 405 1.03 37.49 -3.94
C ASP A 405 1.37 36.25 -4.78
N LYS A 406 1.30 35.06 -4.18
CA LYS A 406 1.66 33.80 -4.85
C LYS A 406 0.52 33.18 -5.64
N LEU A 407 -0.71 33.33 -5.16
CA LEU A 407 -1.89 32.64 -5.69
C LEU A 407 -3.12 33.54 -5.88
N GLY A 408 -3.13 34.77 -5.37
CA GLY A 408 -4.31 35.64 -5.33
C GLY A 408 -4.42 36.68 -6.44
N MET A 409 -5.07 37.78 -6.08
CA MET A 409 -5.83 38.67 -6.96
C MET A 409 -5.15 40.02 -7.12
N ASP A 410 -4.13 40.11 -7.96
CA ASP A 410 -3.78 41.37 -8.62
C ASP A 410 -2.96 41.11 -9.89
N ARG A 411 -3.53 40.31 -10.80
CA ARG A 411 -3.01 40.18 -12.16
C ARG A 411 -3.63 41.28 -13.01
N ASP A 412 -2.85 42.31 -13.34
CA ASP A 412 -3.23 43.36 -14.29
C ASP A 412 -4.56 44.09 -13.96
N GLY A 413 -4.92 44.22 -12.67
CA GLY A 413 -6.18 44.84 -12.23
C GLY A 413 -7.43 43.97 -12.37
N ARG A 414 -7.29 42.63 -12.44
CA ARG A 414 -8.40 41.66 -12.41
C ARG A 414 -8.59 41.05 -11.01
N GLU A 415 -9.84 40.89 -10.58
CA GLU A 415 -10.25 40.20 -9.35
C GLU A 415 -10.18 38.64 -9.47
N ALA A 416 -9.36 38.08 -10.35
CA ALA A 416 -9.29 36.63 -10.56
C ALA A 416 -7.94 36.06 -10.07
N SER A 417 -8.01 35.03 -9.24
CA SER A 417 -6.85 34.30 -8.72
C SER A 417 -6.36 33.24 -9.71
N TYR A 418 -5.13 32.76 -9.55
CA TYR A 418 -4.61 31.60 -10.30
C TYR A 418 -5.50 30.37 -10.16
N LEU A 419 -6.14 30.20 -9.00
CA LEU A 419 -7.07 29.10 -8.74
C LEU A 419 -8.38 29.26 -9.51
N ASP A 420 -8.83 30.49 -9.77
CA ASP A 420 -10.01 30.75 -10.61
C ASP A 420 -9.74 30.35 -12.07
N ASP A 421 -8.55 30.68 -12.59
CA ASP A 421 -8.12 30.28 -13.93
C ASP A 421 -8.04 28.74 -14.07
N VAL A 422 -7.52 28.05 -13.05
CA VAL A 422 -7.48 26.57 -13.00
C VAL A 422 -8.89 25.98 -13.01
N VAL A 423 -9.80 26.51 -12.19
CA VAL A 423 -11.21 26.07 -12.15
C VAL A 423 -11.89 26.28 -13.49
N ALA A 424 -11.62 27.39 -14.18
CA ALA A 424 -12.18 27.67 -15.49
C ALA A 424 -11.69 26.68 -16.57
N ASP A 425 -10.40 26.34 -16.61
CA ASP A 425 -9.88 25.28 -17.51
C ASP A 425 -10.58 23.94 -17.22
N TRP A 426 -10.68 23.56 -15.95
CA TRP A 426 -11.20 22.25 -15.55
C TRP A 426 -12.71 22.09 -15.75
N THR A 427 -13.48 23.14 -15.51
CA THR A 427 -14.92 23.15 -15.80
C THR A 427 -15.17 22.83 -17.28
N ASN A 428 -14.37 23.42 -18.17
CA ASN A 428 -14.46 23.17 -19.61
C ASN A 428 -13.92 21.79 -20.00
N ARG A 429 -12.82 21.35 -19.38
CA ARG A 429 -12.11 20.11 -19.72
C ARG A 429 -12.82 18.85 -19.26
N LEU A 430 -13.37 18.84 -18.04
CA LEU A 430 -13.98 17.65 -17.43
C LEU A 430 -15.50 17.60 -17.63
N GLY A 431 -16.12 18.71 -18.07
CA GLY A 431 -17.54 18.77 -18.35
C GLY A 431 -18.39 18.27 -17.17
N PRO A 432 -19.36 17.36 -17.36
CA PRO A 432 -20.20 16.86 -16.28
C PRO A 432 -19.45 16.18 -15.13
N TYR A 433 -18.28 15.58 -15.38
CA TYR A 433 -17.48 14.93 -14.34
C TYR A 433 -16.93 15.93 -13.31
N TRP A 434 -16.74 17.19 -13.72
CA TRP A 434 -16.21 18.24 -12.84
C TRP A 434 -17.00 18.36 -11.53
N GLU A 435 -18.33 18.30 -11.60
CA GLU A 435 -19.22 18.50 -10.45
C GLU A 435 -19.02 17.46 -9.34
N SER A 436 -18.64 16.22 -9.70
CA SER A 436 -18.37 15.15 -8.74
C SER A 436 -16.88 14.90 -8.50
N SER A 437 -15.98 15.69 -9.09
CA SER A 437 -14.53 15.49 -8.99
C SER A 437 -13.97 15.85 -7.61
N ARG A 438 -12.85 15.21 -7.24
CA ARG A 438 -12.12 15.50 -5.99
C ARG A 438 -11.44 16.86 -6.08
N ALA A 439 -10.84 17.17 -7.23
CA ALA A 439 -10.17 18.44 -7.48
C ALA A 439 -11.11 19.63 -7.35
N LYS A 440 -12.38 19.53 -7.77
CA LYS A 440 -13.36 20.62 -7.58
C LYS A 440 -13.54 20.96 -6.12
N ARG A 441 -13.85 19.96 -5.29
CA ARG A 441 -14.05 20.14 -3.85
C ARG A 441 -12.84 20.78 -3.20
N LYS A 442 -11.63 20.33 -3.58
CA LYS A 442 -10.38 20.87 -3.06
C LYS A 442 -10.09 22.30 -3.55
N LEU A 443 -10.28 22.60 -4.83
CA LEU A 443 -10.10 23.93 -5.37
C LEU A 443 -11.11 24.93 -4.79
N ASP A 444 -12.37 24.53 -4.59
CA ASP A 444 -13.38 25.35 -3.94
C ASP A 444 -13.02 25.65 -2.47
N PHE A 445 -12.48 24.65 -1.74
CA PHE A 445 -11.92 24.83 -0.40
C PHE A 445 -10.78 25.86 -0.42
N MET A 446 -9.79 25.69 -1.30
CA MET A 446 -8.62 26.57 -1.39
C MET A 446 -8.99 28.00 -1.76
N ARG A 447 -9.87 28.19 -2.76
CA ARG A 447 -10.39 29.51 -3.17
C ARG A 447 -11.12 30.21 -2.03
N SER A 448 -11.96 29.47 -1.31
CA SER A 448 -12.71 29.99 -0.17
C SER A 448 -11.80 30.36 1.00
N ARG A 449 -10.70 29.64 1.20
CA ARG A 449 -9.69 29.96 2.21
C ARG A 449 -8.91 31.22 1.82
N LEU A 450 -8.40 31.27 0.59
CA LEU A 450 -7.67 32.43 0.06
C LEU A 450 -8.48 33.73 0.21
N LYS A 451 -9.77 33.73 -0.20
CA LYS A 451 -10.66 34.88 -0.06
C LYS A 451 -10.95 35.31 1.38
N ARG A 452 -10.91 34.39 2.34
CA ARG A 452 -11.26 34.67 3.74
C ARG A 452 -10.04 35.08 4.57
N SER A 453 -8.90 34.46 4.35
CA SER A 453 -7.69 34.64 5.18
C SER A 453 -6.51 35.27 4.45
N GLY A 454 -6.61 35.57 3.15
CA GLY A 454 -5.50 36.07 2.33
C GLY A 454 -4.40 35.03 2.11
N TYR A 455 -4.63 33.77 2.50
CA TYR A 455 -3.70 32.65 2.38
C TYR A 455 -4.48 31.35 2.17
N THR A 456 -3.92 30.43 1.38
CA THR A 456 -4.45 29.08 1.19
C THR A 456 -3.35 28.04 1.08
N SER A 457 -3.69 26.81 1.39
CA SER A 457 -2.88 25.60 1.16
C SER A 457 -3.80 24.48 0.69
N PHE A 458 -3.25 23.47 0.02
CA PHE A 458 -3.96 22.22 -0.25
C PHE A 458 -4.48 21.56 1.03
N TRP A 459 -3.67 21.67 2.08
CA TRP A 459 -3.93 21.13 3.40
C TRP A 459 -4.98 21.95 4.16
N PRO A 460 -5.80 21.31 5.02
CA PRO A 460 -6.82 21.95 5.86
C PRO A 460 -6.37 23.10 6.76
#